data_AF-A0A838RJD1-F1
#
_entry.id   AF-A0A838RJD1-F1
#
_cell.length_a   1.000
_cell.length_b   1.000
_cell.length_c   1.000
_cell.angle_alpha   90.00
_cell.angle_beta   90.00
_cell.angle_gamma   90.00
#
_symmetry.space_group_name_H-M   'P 1'
#
loop_
_entity.id
_entity.type
_entity.pdbx_description
1 polymer ?
#
loop_
_entity_poly.entity_id
_entity_poly.type
_entity_poly.pdbx_seq_one_letter_code
_entity_poly.pdbx_strand_id
1 'polypeptide(L)'
;DLWHTTATTLQTALMAKEAKVVLFDCVLAEAISTLARRVHEKRRTADLDLILHSLQSQYPLESVAWLFPEVPRVYPDIIELVRTSQGELNFNDALIALACRERGISYLASFDRDFDQVAWLNRVSQAADLP
;
A
#
# COMPACT_ATOMS: atom_id res chain seq x y z
N ASP A 1 -9.25 5.87 -15.51
CA ASP A 1 -9.13 4.91 -14.40
C ASP A 1 -8.17 3.85 -14.89
N LEU A 2 -6.87 4.01 -14.60
CA LEU A 2 -5.80 3.30 -15.34
C LEU A 2 -5.58 1.88 -14.82
N TRP A 3 -5.72 1.69 -13.51
CA TRP A 3 -5.36 0.45 -12.83
C TRP A 3 -6.55 -0.32 -12.26
N HIS A 4 -7.77 0.22 -12.36
CA HIS A 4 -8.94 -0.36 -11.69
C HIS A 4 -9.20 -1.82 -12.08
N THR A 5 -9.14 -2.15 -13.38
CA THR A 5 -9.30 -3.54 -13.84
C THR A 5 -8.22 -4.44 -13.26
N THR A 6 -6.94 -4.05 -13.40
CA THR A 6 -5.81 -4.83 -12.90
C THR A 6 -5.86 -5.01 -11.38
N ALA A 7 -6.21 -3.97 -10.63
CA ALA A 7 -6.35 -4.01 -9.18
C ALA A 7 -7.47 -4.95 -8.74
N THR A 8 -8.64 -4.86 -9.38
CA THR A 8 -9.77 -5.75 -9.10
C THR A 8 -9.43 -7.21 -9.42
N THR A 9 -8.75 -7.46 -10.54
CA THR A 9 -8.30 -8.80 -10.91
C THR A 9 -7.28 -9.35 -9.91
N LEU A 10 -6.32 -8.54 -9.48
CA LEU A 10 -5.32 -8.94 -8.49
C LEU A 10 -5.96 -9.22 -7.13
N GLN A 11 -6.87 -8.36 -6.66
CA GLN A 11 -7.63 -8.58 -5.43
C GLN A 11 -8.43 -9.90 -5.49
N THR A 12 -9.13 -10.15 -6.59
CA THR A 12 -9.89 -11.39 -6.79
C THR A 12 -8.98 -12.61 -6.72
N ALA A 13 -7.80 -12.55 -7.35
CA ALA A 13 -6.83 -13.64 -7.34
C ALA A 13 -6.23 -13.89 -5.94
N LEU A 14 -5.95 -12.82 -5.17
CA LEU A 14 -5.51 -12.92 -3.78
C LEU A 14 -6.56 -13.59 -2.88
N MET A 15 -7.84 -13.22 -3.04
CA MET A 15 -8.94 -13.84 -2.31
C MET A 15 -9.10 -15.32 -2.68
N ALA A 16 -9.03 -15.65 -3.97
CA ALA A 16 -9.15 -17.03 -4.44
C ALA A 16 -8.03 -17.96 -3.94
N LYS A 17 -6.84 -17.41 -3.66
CA LYS A 17 -5.71 -18.12 -3.06
C LYS A 17 -5.73 -18.11 -1.53
N GLU A 18 -6.77 -17.54 -0.91
CA GLU A 18 -6.87 -17.36 0.56
C GLU A 18 -5.61 -16.67 1.15
N ALA A 19 -5.04 -15.73 0.38
CA ALA A 19 -3.81 -15.06 0.78
C ALA A 19 -4.05 -14.25 2.06
N LYS A 20 -3.12 -14.33 3.00
CA LYS A 20 -3.11 -13.47 4.19
C LYS A 20 -2.64 -12.07 3.79
N VAL A 21 -3.60 -11.21 3.43
CA VAL A 21 -3.33 -9.82 3.05
C VAL A 21 -3.12 -8.97 4.30
N VAL A 22 -2.09 -8.14 4.29
CA VAL A 22 -1.82 -7.14 5.33
C VAL A 22 -1.92 -5.76 4.67
N LEU A 23 -2.77 -4.89 5.21
CA LEU A 23 -2.86 -3.50 4.78
C LEU A 23 -2.16 -2.59 5.80
N PHE A 24 -1.22 -1.78 5.33
CA PHE A 24 -0.54 -0.80 6.17
C PHE A 24 -1.29 0.53 6.24
N ASP A 25 -1.26 1.18 7.41
CA ASP A 25 -1.91 2.47 7.67
C ASP A 25 -1.45 3.59 6.74
N CYS A 26 -0.17 3.66 6.41
CA CYS A 26 0.37 4.63 5.45
C CYS A 26 -0.26 4.51 4.05
N VAL A 27 -0.52 3.27 3.58
CA VAL A 27 -1.21 3.01 2.30
C VAL A 27 -2.65 3.49 2.37
N LEU A 28 -3.35 3.21 3.48
CA LEU A 28 -4.73 3.65 3.67
C LEU A 28 -4.82 5.19 3.74
N ALA A 29 -3.90 5.83 4.45
CA ALA A 29 -3.83 7.28 4.57
C ALA A 29 -3.62 7.95 3.20
N GLU A 30 -2.73 7.41 2.37
CA GLU A 30 -2.49 7.91 1.02
C GLU A 30 -3.71 7.67 0.09
N ALA A 31 -4.30 6.49 0.15
CA ALA A 31 -5.49 6.16 -0.64
C ALA A 31 -6.67 7.08 -0.30
N ILE A 32 -6.96 7.29 0.99
CA ILE A 32 -8.00 8.21 1.46
C ILE A 32 -7.71 9.63 1.00
N SER A 33 -6.47 10.11 1.18
CA SER A 33 -6.08 11.48 0.79
C SER A 33 -6.22 11.69 -0.72
N THR A 34 -5.80 10.70 -1.52
CA THR A 34 -5.88 10.74 -2.98
C THR A 34 -7.34 10.70 -3.45
N LEU A 35 -8.18 9.84 -2.86
CA LEU A 35 -9.60 9.76 -3.18
C LEU A 35 -10.32 11.05 -2.80
N ALA A 36 -10.10 11.58 -1.60
CA ALA A 36 -10.71 12.83 -1.14
C ALA A 36 -10.36 13.99 -2.07
N ARG A 37 -9.07 14.15 -2.41
CA ARG A 37 -8.61 15.17 -3.37
C ARG A 37 -9.28 14.97 -4.74
N ARG A 38 -9.31 13.74 -5.26
CA ARG A 38 -9.87 13.44 -6.58
C ARG A 38 -11.37 13.72 -6.65
N VAL A 39 -12.11 13.40 -5.59
CA VAL A 39 -13.54 13.68 -5.46
C VAL A 39 -13.79 15.19 -5.43
N HIS A 40 -12.98 15.92 -4.68
CA HIS A 40 -13.05 17.38 -4.61
C HIS A 40 -12.76 18.04 -5.97
N GLU A 41 -11.67 17.67 -6.64
CA GLU A 41 -11.31 18.17 -7.98
C GLU A 41 -12.42 17.93 -9.01
N LYS A 42 -13.13 16.80 -8.90
CA LYS A 42 -14.25 16.44 -9.78
C LYS A 42 -15.58 17.06 -9.35
N ARG A 43 -15.61 17.85 -8.27
CA ARG A 43 -16.83 18.44 -7.68
C ARG A 43 -17.90 17.39 -7.32
N ARG A 44 -17.47 16.20 -6.91
CA ARG A 44 -18.31 15.06 -6.55
C ARG A 44 -18.37 14.84 -5.04
N THR A 45 -18.25 15.90 -4.24
CA THR A 45 -18.10 15.81 -2.77
C THR A 45 -19.20 15.02 -2.08
N ALA A 46 -20.41 14.96 -2.66
CA ALA A 46 -21.50 14.10 -2.17
C ALA A 46 -21.16 12.60 -2.16
N ASP A 47 -20.21 12.15 -2.98
CA ASP A 47 -19.78 10.75 -3.04
C ASP A 47 -18.72 10.41 -1.99
N LEU A 48 -18.13 11.41 -1.32
CA LEU A 48 -17.03 11.20 -0.38
C LEU A 48 -17.45 10.29 0.78
N ASP A 49 -18.59 10.57 1.39
CA ASP A 49 -19.09 9.79 2.53
C ASP A 49 -19.35 8.32 2.15
N LEU A 50 -19.89 8.08 0.96
CA LEU A 50 -20.13 6.74 0.44
C LEU A 50 -18.80 5.97 0.23
N ILE A 51 -17.79 6.64 -0.30
CA ILE A 51 -16.45 6.05 -0.52
C ILE A 51 -15.78 5.72 0.82
N LEU A 52 -15.80 6.67 1.78
CA LEU A 52 -15.21 6.47 3.10
C LEU A 52 -15.91 5.35 3.87
N HIS A 53 -17.24 5.29 3.83
CA HIS A 53 -18.01 4.22 4.46
C HIS A 53 -17.66 2.84 3.85
N SER A 54 -17.53 2.77 2.53
CA SER A 54 -17.11 1.55 1.85
C SER A 54 -15.69 1.10 2.26
N LEU A 55 -14.75 2.03 2.37
CA LEU A 55 -13.39 1.74 2.85
C LEU A 55 -13.37 1.24 4.29
N GLN A 56 -14.10 1.89 5.20
CA GLN A 56 -14.19 1.45 6.60
C GLN A 56 -14.82 0.07 6.76
N SER A 57 -15.80 -0.26 5.92
CA SER A 57 -16.44 -1.58 5.90
C SER A 57 -15.49 -2.68 5.39
N GLN A 58 -14.69 -2.37 4.36
CA GLN A 58 -13.73 -3.33 3.78
C GLN A 58 -12.48 -3.52 4.64
N TYR A 59 -12.03 -2.45 5.30
CA TYR A 59 -10.78 -2.42 6.07
C TYR A 59 -11.05 -1.88 7.48
N PRO A 60 -11.65 -2.70 8.37
CA PRO A 60 -11.90 -2.30 9.75
C PRO A 60 -10.57 -2.07 10.49
N LEU A 61 -10.64 -1.30 11.59
CA LEU A 61 -9.47 -0.83 12.35
C LEU A 61 -8.51 -1.98 12.74
N GLU A 62 -9.07 -3.12 13.12
CA GLU A 62 -8.38 -4.32 13.60
C GLU A 62 -7.65 -5.07 12.48
N SER A 63 -8.03 -4.83 11.22
CA SER A 63 -7.39 -5.43 10.04
C SER A 63 -6.16 -4.64 9.56
N VAL A 64 -6.00 -3.40 10.02
CA VAL A 64 -4.93 -2.50 9.61
C VAL A 64 -3.69 -2.75 10.46
N ALA A 65 -2.56 -2.94 9.79
CA ALA A 65 -1.26 -2.94 10.42
C ALA A 65 -0.73 -1.50 10.55
N TRP A 66 -0.73 -1.00 11.78
CA TRP A 66 -0.28 0.36 12.11
C TRP A 66 1.24 0.46 12.13
N LEU A 67 1.82 1.22 11.19
CA LEU A 67 3.26 1.44 11.05
C LEU A 67 3.69 2.81 11.54
N PHE A 68 2.82 3.83 11.51
CA PHE A 68 3.20 5.18 11.97
C PHE A 68 3.73 5.23 13.41
N PRO A 69 3.18 4.46 14.39
CA PRO A 69 3.75 4.42 15.74
C PRO A 69 5.19 3.90 15.80
N GLU A 70 5.62 3.10 14.81
CA GLU A 70 6.97 2.54 14.73
C GLU A 70 7.98 3.53 14.16
N VAL A 71 7.52 4.60 13.48
CA VAL A 71 8.38 5.54 12.76
C VAL A 71 9.54 6.08 13.61
N PRO A 72 9.35 6.54 14.87
CA PRO A 72 10.48 7.04 15.66
C PRO A 72 11.62 6.03 15.85
N ARG A 73 11.29 4.73 15.90
CA ARG A 73 12.26 3.64 16.05
C ARG A 73 13.00 3.37 14.74
N VAL A 74 12.28 3.31 13.61
CA VAL A 74 12.85 2.93 12.29
C VAL A 74 13.31 4.13 11.46
N TYR A 75 13.14 5.36 11.95
CA TYR A 75 13.46 6.59 11.21
C TYR A 75 14.88 6.60 10.59
N PRO A 76 15.95 6.21 11.32
CA PRO A 76 17.29 6.18 10.72
C PRO A 76 17.38 5.24 9.51
N ASP A 77 16.75 4.06 9.60
CA ASP A 77 16.75 3.06 8.53
C ASP A 77 15.91 3.52 7.33
N ILE A 78 14.80 4.24 7.57
CA ILE A 78 14.02 4.88 6.51
C ILE A 78 14.89 5.87 5.75
N ILE A 79 15.56 6.78 6.47
CA ILE A 79 16.42 7.80 5.84
C ILE A 79 17.55 7.16 5.05
N GLU A 80 18.15 6.08 5.57
CA GLU A 80 19.19 5.36 4.85
C GLU A 80 18.68 4.64 3.61
N LEU A 81 17.50 4.02 3.66
CA LEU A 81 16.90 3.37 2.50
C LEU A 81 16.49 4.36 1.42
N VAL A 82 15.94 5.51 1.80
CA VAL A 82 15.65 6.62 0.85
C VAL A 82 16.96 7.14 0.24
N ARG A 83 18.04 7.26 1.02
CA ARG A 83 19.34 7.70 0.52
C ARG A 83 19.95 6.70 -0.47
N THR A 84 19.94 5.42 -0.13
CA THR A 84 20.59 4.37 -0.93
C THR A 84 19.82 4.08 -2.22
N SER A 85 18.49 4.24 -2.22
CA SER A 85 17.65 4.26 -3.43
C SER A 85 17.71 5.58 -4.20
N GLN A 86 18.52 6.55 -3.78
CA GLN A 86 18.63 7.87 -4.39
C GLN A 86 17.29 8.62 -4.54
N GLY A 87 16.33 8.33 -3.65
CA GLY A 87 15.00 8.92 -3.66
C GLY A 87 14.00 8.27 -4.61
N GLU A 88 14.34 7.15 -5.25
CA GLU A 88 13.35 6.32 -5.94
C GLU A 88 12.30 5.77 -4.96
N LEU A 89 12.72 5.36 -3.75
CA LEU A 89 11.78 5.11 -2.65
C LEU A 89 11.53 6.40 -1.88
N ASN A 90 10.26 6.75 -1.69
CA ASN A 90 9.89 7.81 -0.76
C ASN A 90 9.87 7.31 0.70
N PHE A 91 9.57 8.20 1.64
CA PHE A 91 9.52 7.87 3.07
C PHE A 91 8.58 6.72 3.42
N ASN A 92 7.36 6.73 2.87
CA ASN A 92 6.36 5.69 3.11
C ASN A 92 6.75 4.38 2.43
N ASP A 93 7.33 4.44 1.23
CA ASP A 93 7.77 3.23 0.52
C ASP A 93 8.91 2.53 1.27
N ALA A 94 9.87 3.31 1.78
CA ALA A 94 10.92 2.80 2.64
C ALA A 94 10.36 2.21 3.95
N LEU A 95 9.37 2.86 4.57
CA LEU A 95 8.68 2.33 5.75
C LEU A 95 7.98 1.00 5.45
N ILE A 96 7.26 0.90 4.33
CA ILE A 96 6.61 -0.34 3.86
C ILE A 96 7.65 -1.44 3.66
N ALA A 97 8.73 -1.14 2.95
CA ALA A 97 9.79 -2.10 2.66
C ALA A 97 10.45 -2.65 3.94
N LEU A 98 10.77 -1.77 4.89
CA LEU A 98 11.35 -2.16 6.18
C LEU A 98 10.37 -2.98 7.02
N ALA A 99 9.10 -2.58 7.08
CA ALA A 99 8.07 -3.32 7.80
C ALA A 99 7.85 -4.72 7.22
N CYS A 100 7.87 -4.86 5.90
CA CYS A 100 7.81 -6.17 5.25
C CYS A 100 9.00 -7.05 5.64
N ARG A 101 10.22 -6.47 5.66
CA ARG A 101 11.43 -7.19 6.08
C ARG A 101 11.33 -7.68 7.53
N GLU A 102 10.94 -6.81 8.46
CA GLU A 102 10.81 -7.15 9.88
C GLU A 102 9.74 -8.23 10.12
N ARG A 103 8.68 -8.25 9.30
CA ARG A 103 7.53 -9.17 9.44
C ARG A 103 7.65 -10.43 8.57
N GLY A 104 8.73 -10.61 7.82
CA GLY A 104 8.93 -11.75 6.92
C GLY A 104 7.97 -11.77 5.73
N ILE A 105 7.43 -10.62 5.31
CA ILE A 105 6.54 -10.50 4.15
C ILE A 105 7.40 -10.35 2.91
N SER A 106 7.38 -11.35 2.03
CA SER A 106 8.21 -11.38 0.81
C SER A 106 7.50 -10.91 -0.46
N TYR A 107 6.18 -10.68 -0.40
CA TYR A 107 5.36 -10.26 -1.54
C TYR A 107 4.66 -8.94 -1.25
N LEU A 108 4.77 -7.98 -2.17
CA LEU A 108 4.12 -6.67 -2.06
C LEU A 108 3.21 -6.45 -3.27
N ALA A 109 1.91 -6.31 -3.03
CA ALA A 109 0.98 -5.88 -4.06
C ALA A 109 1.16 -4.38 -4.33
N SER A 110 1.79 -4.03 -5.46
CA SER A 110 2.02 -2.64 -5.83
C SER A 110 2.16 -2.47 -7.36
N PHE A 111 1.67 -1.34 -7.86
CA PHE A 111 1.89 -0.90 -9.25
C PHE A 111 3.15 -0.04 -9.40
N ASP A 112 3.76 0.35 -8.28
CA ASP A 112 4.96 1.15 -8.27
C ASP A 112 6.19 0.27 -8.51
N ARG A 113 6.87 0.50 -9.64
CA ARG A 113 8.05 -0.27 -10.04
C ARG A 113 9.27 0.04 -9.19
N ASP A 114 9.25 1.13 -8.43
CA ASP A 114 10.38 1.52 -7.59
C ASP A 114 10.61 0.53 -6.44
N PHE A 115 9.67 -0.40 -6.18
CA PHE A 115 9.90 -1.55 -5.28
C PHE A 115 10.72 -2.68 -5.91
N ASP A 116 10.93 -2.72 -7.23
CA ASP A 116 11.70 -3.78 -7.91
C ASP A 116 13.19 -3.77 -7.53
N GLN A 117 13.70 -2.66 -7.01
CA GLN A 117 15.06 -2.54 -6.46
C GLN A 117 15.19 -3.08 -5.02
N VAL A 118 14.08 -3.35 -4.33
CA VAL A 118 14.10 -3.84 -2.95
C VAL A 118 14.34 -5.34 -2.94
N ALA A 119 15.59 -5.75 -2.69
CA ALA A 119 16.04 -7.14 -2.84
C ALA A 119 15.28 -8.20 -2.01
N TRP A 120 14.61 -7.80 -0.91
CA TRP A 120 13.83 -8.70 -0.07
C TRP A 120 12.34 -8.73 -0.39
N LEU A 121 11.90 -8.00 -1.42
CA LEU A 121 10.52 -7.94 -1.88
C LEU A 121 10.37 -8.50 -3.29
N ASN A 122 9.27 -9.21 -3.50
CA ASN A 122 8.76 -9.55 -4.82
C ASN A 122 7.52 -8.71 -5.06
N ARG A 123 7.60 -7.75 -5.98
CA ARG A 123 6.46 -6.94 -6.35
C ARG A 123 5.48 -7.76 -7.19
N VAL A 124 4.21 -7.73 -6.80
CA VAL A 124 3.09 -8.37 -7.49
C VAL A 124 2.21 -7.26 -8.05
N SER A 125 2.19 -7.10 -9.38
CA SER A 125 1.36 -6.09 -10.05
C SER A 125 0.19 -6.67 -10.83
N GLN A 126 0.18 -7.97 -11.06
CA GLN A 126 -0.87 -8.68 -11.78
C GLN A 126 -1.05 -10.07 -11.17
N ALA A 127 -2.21 -10.68 -11.42
CA ALA A 127 -2.53 -12.00 -10.87
C ALA A 127 -1.52 -13.10 -11.29
N ALA A 128 -0.87 -12.95 -12.45
CA ALA A 128 0.15 -13.87 -12.93
C ALA A 128 1.46 -13.84 -12.12
N ASP A 129 1.70 -12.77 -11.35
CA ASP A 129 2.90 -12.64 -10.51
C ASP A 129 2.74 -13.36 -9.15
N LEU A 130 1.53 -13.86 -8.84
CA LEU A 130 1.26 -14.57 -7.58
C LEU A 130 1.89 -15.98 -7.60
N PRO A 131 2.54 -16.41 -6.49
CA PRO A 131 3.10 -17.76 -6.36
C PRO A 131 2.01 -18.84 -6.34
#